data_AF-K1S907-F1
#
_entry.id   AF-K1S907-F1
#
_cell.length_a   1.000
_cell.length_b   1.000
_cell.length_c   1.000
_cell.angle_alpha   90.00
_cell.angle_beta   90.00
_cell.angle_gamma   90.00
#
_symmetry.space_group_name_H-M   'P 1'
#
loop_
_entity.id
_entity.type
_entity.pdbx_description
1 polymer ?
#
loop_
_entity_poly.entity_id
_entity_poly.type
_entity_poly.pdbx_seq_one_letter_code
_entity_poly.pdbx_strand_id
1 'polypeptide(L)'
;ALRQLKTIGFTGKVKVYGWDVSSIAINIANFVLHFEKEEWNNSLELHIEEHDSIVCNWPNVDIVFMNPPYSSWEQLNDEQRESVKELMPKGKPNLSGVFYLKAVNALKESGVIGCVMPTSFLINDSTKELRKISKEKATPFYIGRLGSFVFQRAFVDVCVVMAKVRADFDGSITMLWTDNKGKLVPDALRKLRMIDYGAAIPLNMEDVS
;
A
#
# COMPACT_ATOMS: atom_id res chain seq x y z
N ALA A 1 -3.49 2.72 11.73
CA ALA A 1 -2.59 1.66 12.24
C ALA A 1 -2.34 1.80 13.74
N LEU A 2 -1.73 2.89 14.23
CA LEU A 2 -1.44 3.09 15.67
C LEU A 2 -2.67 2.84 16.56
N ARG A 3 -3.77 3.58 16.37
CA ARG A 3 -5.01 3.34 17.13
C ARG A 3 -5.50 1.88 17.10
N GLN A 4 -5.38 1.17 15.98
CA GLN A 4 -5.77 -0.23 15.88
C GLN A 4 -4.87 -1.14 16.72
N LEU A 5 -3.54 -0.92 16.70
CA LEU A 5 -2.61 -1.65 17.57
C LEU A 5 -2.96 -1.46 19.05
N LYS A 6 -3.37 -0.24 19.43
CA LYS A 6 -3.83 0.05 20.79
C LYS A 6 -5.14 -0.68 21.11
N THR A 7 -6.11 -0.68 20.20
CA THR A 7 -7.39 -1.39 20.38
C THR A 7 -7.20 -2.89 20.59
N ILE A 8 -6.23 -3.52 19.93
CA ILE A 8 -5.91 -4.95 20.13
C ILE A 8 -4.97 -5.20 21.32
N GLY A 9 -4.63 -4.18 22.10
CA GLY A 9 -3.81 -4.30 23.30
C GLY A 9 -2.32 -4.57 23.03
N PHE A 10 -1.77 -4.10 21.90
CA PHE A 10 -0.35 -4.25 21.62
C PHE A 10 0.50 -3.47 22.63
N THR A 11 1.43 -4.15 23.31
CA THR A 11 2.27 -3.60 24.38
C THR A 11 3.74 -3.38 23.98
N GLY A 12 4.10 -3.72 22.72
CA GLY A 12 5.45 -3.57 22.21
C GLY A 12 5.80 -2.13 21.85
N LYS A 13 7.04 -1.93 21.40
CA LYS A 13 7.50 -0.65 20.82
C LYS A 13 7.12 -0.57 19.35
N VAL A 14 6.65 0.59 18.92
CA VAL A 14 6.33 0.89 17.53
C VAL A 14 7.31 1.92 17.00
N LYS A 15 7.94 1.62 15.87
CA LYS A 15 8.72 2.58 15.10
C LYS A 15 7.94 2.94 13.84
N VAL A 16 7.73 4.23 13.61
CA VAL A 16 7.06 4.74 12.41
C VAL A 16 8.07 5.48 11.56
N TYR A 17 8.23 5.02 10.33
CA TYR A 17 9.02 5.70 9.30
C TYR A 17 8.05 6.34 8.30
N GLY A 18 8.24 7.62 8.01
CA GLY A 18 7.41 8.35 7.05
C GLY A 18 8.25 9.32 6.24
N TRP A 19 8.28 9.14 4.94
CA TRP A 19 9.08 9.95 4.02
C TRP A 19 8.20 10.60 2.98
N ASP A 20 8.49 11.87 2.69
CA ASP A 20 7.86 12.65 1.63
C ASP A 20 8.89 13.67 1.12
N VAL A 21 8.81 14.04 -0.16
CA VAL A 21 9.65 15.09 -0.74
C VAL A 21 9.16 16.50 -0.40
N SER A 22 7.93 16.62 0.13
CA SER A 22 7.33 17.88 0.51
C SER A 22 7.55 18.18 1.99
N SER A 23 8.34 19.20 2.29
CA SER A 23 8.50 19.74 3.65
C SER A 23 7.16 20.07 4.33
N ILE A 24 6.16 20.53 3.56
CA ILE A 24 4.81 20.82 4.06
C ILE A 24 4.12 19.52 4.52
N ALA A 25 4.21 18.44 3.73
CA ALA A 25 3.64 17.15 4.10
C ALA A 25 4.31 16.58 5.36
N ILE A 26 5.64 16.71 5.47
CA ILE A 26 6.41 16.32 6.66
C ILE A 26 5.96 17.09 7.90
N ASN A 27 5.78 18.41 7.79
CA ASN A 27 5.32 19.23 8.91
C ASN A 27 3.90 18.85 9.37
N ILE A 28 2.99 18.60 8.43
CA ILE A 28 1.62 18.16 8.74
C ILE A 28 1.63 16.77 9.39
N ALA A 29 2.41 15.83 8.85
CA ALA A 29 2.52 14.48 9.40
C ALA A 29 3.08 14.50 10.83
N ASN A 30 4.14 15.28 11.07
CA ASN A 30 4.71 15.46 12.40
C ASN A 30 3.68 16.05 13.38
N PHE A 31 2.94 17.09 12.97
CA PHE A 31 1.89 17.67 13.81
C PHE A 31 0.83 16.65 14.21
N VAL A 32 0.30 15.88 13.25
CA VAL A 32 -0.74 14.87 13.51
C VAL A 32 -0.21 13.72 14.38
N LEU A 33 0.99 13.22 14.09
CA LEU A 33 1.58 12.09 14.82
C LEU A 33 2.08 12.47 16.22
N HIS A 34 2.36 13.76 16.47
CA HIS A 34 2.74 14.23 17.79
C HIS A 34 1.63 14.00 18.82
N PHE A 35 0.36 14.23 18.45
CA PHE A 35 -0.78 13.95 19.33
C PHE A 35 -0.92 12.45 19.65
N GLU A 36 -0.60 11.57 18.69
CA GLU A 36 -0.60 10.13 18.95
C GLU A 36 0.54 9.72 19.89
N LYS A 37 1.64 10.49 19.98
CA LYS A 37 2.75 10.18 20.88
C LYS A 37 2.37 10.30 22.36
N GLU A 38 1.49 11.23 22.71
CA GLU A 38 0.95 11.35 24.08
C GLU A 38 0.23 10.07 24.51
N GLU A 39 -0.45 9.41 23.58
CA GLU A 39 -1.18 8.17 23.83
C GLU A 39 -0.30 6.93 23.93
N TRP A 40 0.94 6.99 23.43
CA TRP A 40 1.89 5.87 23.33
C TRP A 40 3.12 6.04 24.22
N ASN A 41 3.35 7.22 24.81
CA ASN A 41 4.50 7.52 25.66
C ASN A 41 5.84 7.10 25.02
N ASN A 42 6.68 6.39 25.78
CA ASN A 42 8.00 5.91 25.34
C ASN A 42 7.93 4.68 24.41
N SER A 43 6.73 4.20 24.07
CA SER A 43 6.53 3.04 23.20
C SER A 43 6.38 3.43 21.73
N LEU A 44 6.43 4.72 21.38
CA LEU A 44 6.37 5.21 20.00
C LEU A 44 7.60 6.03 19.63
N GLU A 45 8.33 5.56 18.61
CA GLU A 45 9.44 6.25 17.98
C GLU A 45 9.01 6.70 16.57
N LEU A 46 9.20 8.00 16.26
CA LEU A 46 8.78 8.60 15.00
C LEU A 46 10.02 9.07 14.22
N HIS A 47 10.14 8.63 12.98
CA HIS A 47 11.16 9.02 12.00
C HIS A 47 10.46 9.58 10.76
N ILE A 48 10.01 10.84 10.86
CA ILE A 48 9.27 11.53 9.79
C ILE A 48 10.17 12.58 9.17
N GLU A 49 10.65 12.33 7.97
CA GLU A 49 11.79 13.02 7.38
C GLU A 49 11.56 13.35 5.90
N GLU A 50 12.09 14.49 5.45
CA GLU A 50 12.04 14.89 4.05
C GLU A 50 13.07 14.08 3.24
N HIS A 51 12.58 13.14 2.42
CA HIS A 51 13.41 12.25 1.60
C HIS A 51 12.76 11.96 0.26
N ASP A 52 13.57 11.89 -0.79
CA ASP A 52 13.18 11.27 -2.04
C ASP A 52 13.28 9.75 -1.92
N SER A 53 12.11 9.14 -1.69
CA SER A 53 11.97 7.69 -1.54
C SER A 53 12.38 6.88 -2.77
N ILE A 54 12.55 7.51 -3.95
CA ILE A 54 13.03 6.84 -5.15
C ILE A 54 14.51 6.51 -5.00
N VAL A 55 15.32 7.47 -4.57
CA VAL A 55 16.78 7.36 -4.51
C VAL A 55 17.27 6.83 -3.15
N CYS A 56 16.53 7.07 -2.08
CA CYS A 56 16.90 6.61 -0.75
C CYS A 56 16.70 5.09 -0.57
N ASN A 57 17.56 4.48 0.26
CA ASN A 57 17.42 3.09 0.70
C ASN A 57 16.44 2.99 1.86
N TRP A 58 15.39 2.20 1.71
CA TRP A 58 14.33 2.09 2.72
C TRP A 58 14.80 1.26 3.92
N PRO A 59 14.42 1.64 5.15
CA PRO A 59 14.67 0.79 6.31
C PRO A 59 13.86 -0.49 6.20
N ASN A 60 14.39 -1.59 6.74
CA ASN A 60 13.64 -2.83 6.83
C ASN A 60 12.51 -2.71 7.86
N VAL A 61 11.29 -3.05 7.48
CA VAL A 61 10.08 -2.87 8.30
C VAL A 61 9.17 -4.10 8.30
N ASP A 62 8.35 -4.21 9.33
CA ASP A 62 7.38 -5.28 9.49
C ASP A 62 6.09 -5.00 8.69
N ILE A 63 5.73 -3.73 8.54
CA ILE A 63 4.51 -3.32 7.84
C ILE A 63 4.79 -2.10 6.96
N VAL A 64 4.31 -2.12 5.72
CA VAL A 64 4.28 -0.96 4.82
C VAL A 64 2.83 -0.62 4.46
N PHE A 65 2.45 0.65 4.65
CA PHE A 65 1.23 1.22 4.08
C PHE A 65 1.59 2.36 3.16
N MET A 66 1.04 2.37 1.95
CA MET A 66 1.32 3.45 1.01
C MET A 66 0.19 3.70 0.01
N ASN A 67 0.19 4.92 -0.53
CA ASN A 67 -0.51 5.32 -1.73
C ASN A 67 0.51 6.07 -2.61
N PRO A 68 1.36 5.34 -3.37
CA PRO A 68 2.50 5.93 -4.07
C PRO A 68 2.04 6.90 -5.17
N PRO A 69 2.89 7.86 -5.57
CA PRO A 69 2.58 8.79 -6.65
C PRO A 69 2.43 8.07 -7.99
N TYR A 70 1.50 8.57 -8.82
CA TYR A 70 1.23 8.03 -10.16
C TYR A 70 1.93 8.88 -11.23
N SER A 71 3.26 8.88 -11.21
CA SER A 71 4.09 9.64 -12.16
C SER A 71 4.64 8.73 -13.27
N SER A 72 4.86 9.29 -14.46
CA SER A 72 5.46 8.58 -15.58
C SER A 72 6.99 8.65 -15.54
N TRP A 73 7.65 7.70 -16.20
CA TRP A 73 9.11 7.64 -16.33
C TRP A 73 9.72 8.95 -16.85
N GLU A 74 9.03 9.62 -17.76
CA GLU A 74 9.47 10.84 -18.42
C GLU A 74 9.63 12.01 -17.43
N GLN A 75 8.90 11.98 -16.31
CA GLN A 75 8.93 13.03 -15.28
C GLN A 75 10.06 12.86 -14.28
N LEU A 76 10.81 11.75 -14.34
CA LEU A 76 11.94 11.49 -13.45
C LEU A 76 13.17 12.29 -13.87
N ASN A 77 13.92 12.79 -12.88
CA ASN A 77 15.25 13.34 -13.09
C ASN A 77 16.29 12.22 -13.33
N ASP A 78 17.52 12.57 -13.68
CA ASP A 78 18.53 11.57 -14.06
C ASP A 78 18.94 10.66 -12.89
N GLU A 79 19.04 11.19 -11.68
CA GLU A 79 19.37 10.41 -10.48
C GLU A 79 18.28 9.37 -10.15
N GLN A 80 17.01 9.80 -10.19
CA GLN A 80 15.85 8.93 -10.02
C GLN A 80 15.84 7.85 -11.10
N ARG A 81 16.12 8.19 -12.37
CA ARG A 81 16.17 7.22 -13.47
C ARG A 81 17.24 6.17 -13.26
N GLU A 82 18.43 6.55 -12.79
CA GLU A 82 19.48 5.58 -12.50
C GLU A 82 19.07 4.65 -11.35
N SER A 83 18.52 5.19 -10.25
CA SER A 83 18.04 4.35 -9.14
C SER A 83 16.93 3.38 -9.58
N VAL A 84 16.02 3.82 -10.45
CA VAL A 84 14.99 2.92 -11.00
C VAL A 84 15.57 1.88 -11.96
N LYS A 85 16.58 2.20 -12.77
CA LYS A 85 17.24 1.22 -13.66
C LYS A 85 17.96 0.14 -12.88
N GLU A 86 18.60 0.47 -11.77
CA GLU A 86 19.24 -0.52 -10.89
C GLU A 86 18.22 -1.54 -10.37
N LEU A 87 17.02 -1.07 -10.00
CA LEU A 87 15.94 -1.91 -9.51
C LEU A 87 15.22 -2.68 -10.64
N MET A 88 15.07 -2.03 -11.80
CA MET A 88 14.35 -2.53 -12.97
C MET A 88 15.10 -2.18 -14.27
N PRO A 89 16.06 -3.02 -14.71
CA PRO A 89 16.91 -2.73 -15.86
C PRO A 89 16.17 -2.67 -17.20
N LYS A 90 14.94 -3.19 -17.26
CA LYS A 90 14.12 -3.29 -18.49
C LYS A 90 12.80 -2.55 -18.33
N GLY A 91 12.46 -1.75 -19.35
CA GLY A 91 11.19 -1.05 -19.46
C GLY A 91 11.20 0.37 -18.91
N LYS A 92 10.05 1.04 -19.03
CA LYS A 92 9.78 2.37 -18.45
C LYS A 92 8.63 2.22 -17.45
N PRO A 93 8.92 1.83 -16.20
CA PRO A 93 7.87 1.52 -15.25
C PRO A 93 7.10 2.80 -14.86
N ASN A 94 5.83 2.62 -14.52
CA ASN A 94 5.10 3.63 -13.76
C ASN A 94 5.71 3.71 -12.35
N LEU A 95 5.87 4.92 -11.82
CA LEU A 95 6.53 5.14 -10.54
C LEU A 95 5.87 4.38 -9.38
N SER A 96 4.55 4.24 -9.40
CA SER A 96 3.83 3.43 -8.39
C SER A 96 4.37 1.99 -8.31
N GLY A 97 4.71 1.38 -9.45
CA GLY A 97 5.29 0.05 -9.50
C GLY A 97 6.67 -0.01 -8.85
N VAL A 98 7.51 0.99 -9.09
CA VAL A 98 8.83 1.11 -8.48
C VAL A 98 8.71 1.17 -6.95
N PHE A 99 7.82 2.03 -6.44
CA PHE A 99 7.55 2.13 -5.01
C PHE A 99 7.06 0.81 -4.42
N TYR A 100 6.15 0.12 -5.11
CA TYR A 100 5.68 -1.20 -4.69
C TYR A 100 6.84 -2.20 -4.55
N LEU A 101 7.73 -2.26 -5.54
CA LEU A 101 8.88 -3.17 -5.51
C LEU A 101 9.89 -2.78 -4.41
N LYS A 102 10.18 -1.48 -4.23
CA LYS A 102 11.03 -1.00 -3.13
C LYS A 102 10.46 -1.40 -1.77
N ALA A 103 9.15 -1.27 -1.58
CA ALA A 103 8.52 -1.70 -0.34
C ALA A 103 8.54 -3.20 -0.12
N VAL A 104 8.23 -4.01 -1.15
CA VAL A 104 8.38 -5.46 -1.07
C VAL A 104 9.82 -5.81 -0.66
N ASN A 105 10.82 -5.10 -1.19
CA ASN A 105 12.22 -5.30 -0.83
C ASN A 105 12.57 -4.83 0.59
N ALA A 106 11.87 -3.85 1.16
CA ALA A 106 12.04 -3.39 2.52
C ALA A 106 11.32 -4.24 3.58
N LEU A 107 10.46 -5.19 3.18
CA LEU A 107 9.78 -6.06 4.16
C LEU A 107 10.75 -7.05 4.81
N LYS A 108 10.67 -7.16 6.14
CA LYS A 108 11.29 -8.21 6.95
C LYS A 108 10.57 -9.56 6.75
N GLU A 109 11.11 -10.61 7.35
CA GLU A 109 10.42 -11.90 7.47
C GLU A 109 9.02 -11.72 8.06
N SER A 110 8.02 -12.40 7.47
CA SER A 110 6.59 -12.26 7.80
C SER A 110 6.00 -10.85 7.63
N GLY A 111 6.73 -9.93 7.00
CA GLY A 111 6.28 -8.56 6.79
C GLY A 111 5.07 -8.46 5.85
N VAL A 112 4.28 -7.40 6.01
CA VAL A 112 3.04 -7.17 5.25
C VAL A 112 3.06 -5.82 4.55
N ILE A 113 2.61 -5.77 3.31
CA ILE A 113 2.37 -4.52 2.57
C ILE A 113 0.89 -4.38 2.25
N GLY A 114 0.36 -3.16 2.45
CA GLY A 114 -0.91 -2.72 1.89
C GLY A 114 -0.68 -1.46 1.04
N CYS A 115 -1.06 -1.53 -0.24
CA CYS A 115 -0.78 -0.48 -1.21
C CYS A 115 -2.01 -0.12 -2.04
N VAL A 116 -2.26 1.18 -2.23
CA VAL A 116 -3.23 1.69 -3.20
C VAL A 116 -2.52 1.97 -4.53
N MET A 117 -2.89 1.25 -5.58
CA MET A 117 -2.22 1.27 -6.87
C MET A 117 -3.18 1.68 -7.99
N PRO A 118 -2.69 2.17 -9.13
CA PRO A 118 -3.53 2.27 -10.31
C PRO A 118 -3.89 0.86 -10.80
N THR A 119 -5.11 0.65 -11.28
CA THR A 119 -5.59 -0.67 -11.74
C THR A 119 -4.77 -1.23 -12.90
N SER A 120 -4.15 -0.35 -13.69
CA SER A 120 -3.16 -0.71 -14.71
C SER A 120 -2.00 -1.55 -14.18
N PHE A 121 -1.67 -1.44 -12.88
CA PHE A 121 -0.68 -2.30 -12.23
C PHE A 121 -1.06 -3.79 -12.31
N LEU A 122 -2.35 -4.13 -12.22
CA LEU A 122 -2.85 -5.50 -12.25
C LEU A 122 -2.96 -6.05 -13.68
N ILE A 123 -3.32 -5.18 -14.63
CA ILE A 123 -3.77 -5.59 -15.97
C ILE A 123 -2.65 -5.48 -17.02
N ASN A 124 -1.82 -4.44 -16.94
CA ASN A 124 -0.90 -4.12 -18.03
C ASN A 124 0.26 -5.14 -18.11
N ASP A 125 0.72 -5.39 -19.34
CA ASP A 125 1.90 -6.22 -19.60
C ASP A 125 3.20 -5.53 -19.17
N SER A 126 3.26 -4.20 -19.21
CA SER A 126 4.44 -3.42 -18.81
C SER A 126 4.81 -3.63 -17.34
N THR A 127 3.87 -4.05 -16.50
CA THR A 127 4.07 -4.34 -15.06
C THR A 127 4.16 -5.83 -14.77
N LYS A 128 4.11 -6.71 -15.78
CA LYS A 128 4.11 -8.18 -15.62
C LYS A 128 5.38 -8.71 -14.96
N GLU A 129 6.55 -8.26 -15.44
CA GLU A 129 7.83 -8.65 -14.83
C GLU A 129 7.95 -8.16 -13.39
N LEU A 130 7.46 -6.95 -13.10
CA LEU A 130 7.45 -6.39 -11.74
C LEU A 130 6.58 -7.25 -10.80
N ARG A 131 5.38 -7.63 -11.25
CA ARG A 131 4.50 -8.55 -10.50
C ARG A 131 5.18 -9.90 -10.26
N LYS A 132 5.91 -10.42 -11.25
CA LYS A 132 6.65 -11.69 -11.14
C LYS A 132 7.76 -11.60 -10.09
N ILE A 133 8.63 -10.60 -10.20
CA ILE A 133 9.74 -10.36 -9.25
C ILE A 133 9.18 -10.16 -7.84
N SER A 134 8.14 -9.34 -7.69
CA SER A 134 7.53 -9.09 -6.38
C SER A 134 6.96 -10.37 -5.76
N LYS A 135 6.39 -11.27 -6.58
CA LYS A 135 5.80 -12.54 -6.12
C LYS A 135 6.84 -13.51 -5.56
N GLU A 136 8.11 -13.40 -5.97
CA GLU A 136 9.20 -14.21 -5.43
C GLU A 136 9.45 -13.91 -3.94
N LYS A 137 9.19 -12.66 -3.50
CA LYS A 137 9.39 -12.21 -2.12
C LYS A 137 8.11 -12.12 -1.30
N ALA A 138 7.03 -11.61 -1.89
CA ALA A 138 5.75 -11.41 -1.20
C ALA A 138 4.57 -11.93 -2.01
N THR A 139 3.69 -12.72 -1.39
CA THR A 139 2.51 -13.29 -2.04
C THR A 139 1.26 -12.45 -1.73
N PRO A 140 0.51 -12.00 -2.75
CA PRO A 140 -0.77 -11.34 -2.54
C PRO A 140 -1.75 -12.25 -1.81
N PHE A 141 -2.45 -11.72 -0.81
CA PHE A 141 -3.57 -12.39 -0.14
C PHE A 141 -4.87 -11.61 -0.26
N TYR A 142 -4.80 -10.34 -0.68
CA TYR A 142 -5.97 -9.52 -0.98
C TYR A 142 -5.74 -8.65 -2.20
N ILE A 143 -6.70 -8.65 -3.13
CA ILE A 143 -6.72 -7.76 -4.30
C ILE A 143 -8.11 -7.15 -4.42
N GLY A 144 -8.21 -5.83 -4.29
CA GLY A 144 -9.47 -5.09 -4.45
C GLY A 144 -9.43 -4.18 -5.67
N ARG A 145 -10.24 -4.39 -6.70
CA ARG A 145 -10.46 -3.40 -7.77
C ARG A 145 -11.60 -2.48 -7.37
N LEU A 146 -11.28 -1.19 -7.19
CA LEU A 146 -12.21 -0.21 -6.61
C LEU A 146 -12.79 0.79 -7.63
N GLY A 147 -12.24 0.89 -8.84
CA GLY A 147 -12.71 1.85 -9.86
C GLY A 147 -12.26 3.28 -9.61
N SER A 148 -12.89 4.27 -10.26
CA SER A 148 -12.43 5.67 -10.30
C SER A 148 -13.15 6.60 -9.32
N PHE A 149 -14.21 6.15 -8.64
CA PHE A 149 -14.99 6.97 -7.70
C PHE A 149 -14.49 6.97 -6.25
N VAL A 150 -13.30 6.42 -6.00
CA VAL A 150 -12.72 6.30 -4.65
C VAL A 150 -12.13 7.62 -4.15
N PHE A 151 -11.49 8.37 -5.05
CA PHE A 151 -10.79 9.61 -4.71
C PHE A 151 -11.46 10.79 -5.41
N GLN A 152 -11.84 11.81 -4.64
CA GLN A 152 -12.60 12.98 -5.14
C GLN A 152 -11.92 13.74 -6.30
N ARG A 153 -10.60 13.62 -6.44
CA ARG A 153 -9.79 14.40 -7.40
C ARG A 153 -8.93 13.52 -8.33
N ALA A 154 -9.21 12.22 -8.41
CA ALA A 154 -8.48 11.34 -9.33
C ALA A 154 -9.46 10.65 -10.29
N PHE A 155 -9.21 10.78 -11.60
CA PHE A 155 -9.96 10.08 -12.65
C PHE A 155 -9.41 8.68 -12.95
N VAL A 156 -8.44 8.21 -12.17
CA VAL A 156 -7.74 6.95 -12.40
C VAL A 156 -8.46 5.84 -11.65
N ASP A 157 -8.73 4.72 -12.34
CA ASP A 157 -9.20 3.49 -11.71
C ASP A 157 -8.15 2.99 -10.71
N VAL A 158 -8.51 2.84 -9.44
CA VAL A 158 -7.59 2.36 -8.40
C VAL A 158 -7.89 0.94 -7.95
N CYS A 159 -6.86 0.27 -7.47
CA CYS A 159 -6.95 -1.00 -6.79
C CYS A 159 -6.17 -0.96 -5.47
N VAL A 160 -6.47 -1.89 -4.58
CA VAL A 160 -5.73 -2.17 -3.36
C VAL A 160 -5.08 -3.53 -3.51
N VAL A 161 -3.78 -3.60 -3.24
CA VAL A 161 -3.04 -4.86 -3.19
C VAL A 161 -2.50 -5.01 -1.78
N MET A 162 -2.82 -6.14 -1.13
CA MET A 162 -2.14 -6.56 0.09
C MET A 162 -1.39 -7.86 -0.14
N ALA A 163 -0.13 -7.87 0.28
CA ALA A 163 0.77 -9.00 0.14
C ALA A 163 1.58 -9.20 1.42
N LYS A 164 2.06 -10.43 1.63
CA LYS A 164 2.90 -10.77 2.77
C LYS A 164 4.15 -11.51 2.34
N VAL A 165 5.26 -11.31 3.05
CA VAL A 165 6.51 -12.03 2.82
C VAL A 165 6.28 -13.52 3.02
N ARG A 166 6.81 -14.30 2.10
CA ARG A 166 6.55 -15.73 2.03
C ARG A 166 7.41 -16.49 3.04
N ALA A 167 6.78 -17.03 4.08
CA ALA A 167 7.28 -18.23 4.78
C ALA A 167 6.42 -19.42 4.36
N ASP A 168 5.11 -19.40 4.64
CA ASP A 168 4.16 -20.49 4.32
C ASP A 168 2.75 -19.95 3.98
N PHE A 169 2.52 -19.38 2.78
CA PHE A 169 1.16 -19.02 2.36
C PHE A 169 0.52 -20.16 1.57
N ASP A 170 -0.38 -20.92 2.21
CA ASP A 170 -1.31 -21.88 1.59
C ASP A 170 -2.69 -21.25 1.28
N GLY A 171 -2.86 -19.97 1.62
CA GLY A 171 -4.16 -19.34 1.74
C GLY A 171 -4.79 -18.96 0.39
N SER A 172 -6.11 -18.87 0.41
CA SER A 172 -6.89 -18.28 -0.67
C SER A 172 -6.58 -16.78 -0.81
N ILE A 173 -6.58 -16.29 -2.05
CA ILE A 173 -6.54 -14.85 -2.33
C ILE A 173 -7.97 -14.33 -2.25
N THR A 174 -8.23 -13.38 -1.35
CA THR A 174 -9.51 -12.68 -1.33
C THR A 174 -9.53 -11.62 -2.42
N MET A 175 -10.54 -11.67 -3.29
CA MET A 175 -10.76 -10.68 -4.33
C MET A 175 -11.99 -9.85 -4.01
N LEU A 176 -11.86 -8.53 -4.05
CA LEU A 176 -12.98 -7.59 -4.03
C LEU A 176 -13.07 -6.93 -5.41
N TRP A 177 -14.23 -7.03 -6.06
CA TRP A 177 -14.44 -6.42 -7.36
C TRP A 177 -15.68 -5.54 -7.29
N THR A 178 -15.49 -4.24 -7.52
CA THR A 178 -16.60 -3.29 -7.57
C THR A 178 -16.74 -2.74 -8.97
N ASP A 179 -17.98 -2.57 -9.42
CA ASP A 179 -18.27 -1.82 -10.63
C ASP A 179 -17.86 -0.35 -10.47
N ASN A 180 -17.57 0.28 -11.61
CA ASN A 180 -17.22 1.68 -11.64
C ASN A 180 -18.47 2.58 -11.55
N LYS A 181 -19.19 2.49 -10.43
CA LYS A 181 -20.36 3.32 -10.11
C LYS A 181 -20.14 3.98 -8.73
N GLY A 182 -20.54 5.23 -8.59
CA GLY A 182 -20.41 5.98 -7.33
C GLY A 182 -21.13 5.30 -6.17
N LYS A 183 -20.57 5.43 -4.94
CA LYS A 183 -21.06 4.85 -3.66
C LYS A 183 -20.91 3.34 -3.46
N LEU A 184 -20.56 2.55 -4.47
CA LEU A 184 -20.42 1.09 -4.30
C LEU A 184 -19.21 0.68 -3.46
N VAL A 185 -18.09 1.40 -3.54
CA VAL A 185 -16.85 1.02 -2.85
C VAL A 185 -16.99 1.03 -1.32
N PRO A 186 -17.52 2.08 -0.67
CA PRO A 186 -17.76 2.05 0.78
C PRO A 186 -18.67 0.91 1.22
N ASP A 187 -19.70 0.59 0.45
CA ASP A 187 -20.64 -0.49 0.76
C ASP A 187 -19.98 -1.87 0.61
N ALA A 188 -19.19 -2.06 -0.45
CA ALA A 188 -18.44 -3.27 -0.69
C ALA A 188 -17.39 -3.53 0.42
N LEU A 189 -16.65 -2.49 0.83
CA LEU A 189 -15.68 -2.58 1.94
C LEU A 189 -16.38 -2.84 3.28
N ARG A 190 -17.58 -2.28 3.50
CA ARG A 190 -18.38 -2.56 4.71
C ARG A 190 -18.83 -4.02 4.73
N LYS A 191 -19.37 -4.54 3.61
CA LYS A 191 -19.78 -5.95 3.47
C LYS A 191 -18.60 -6.89 3.69
N LEU A 192 -17.44 -6.61 3.09
CA LEU A 192 -16.22 -7.39 3.31
C LEU A 192 -15.86 -7.46 4.79
N ARG A 193 -15.86 -6.31 5.49
CA ARG A 193 -15.61 -6.25 6.93
C ARG A 193 -16.58 -7.13 7.73
N MET A 194 -17.86 -7.16 7.36
CA MET A 194 -18.85 -8.01 8.04
C MET A 194 -18.56 -9.51 7.88
N ILE A 195 -18.10 -9.92 6.68
CA ILE A 195 -17.69 -11.31 6.40
C ILE A 195 -16.50 -11.70 7.28
N ASP A 196 -15.48 -10.83 7.35
CA ASP A 196 -14.25 -11.09 8.13
C ASP A 196 -14.52 -11.18 9.65
N TYR A 197 -15.52 -10.49 10.17
CA TYR A 197 -15.94 -10.57 11.58
C TYR A 197 -16.97 -11.69 11.87
N GLY A 198 -17.25 -12.56 10.90
CA GLY A 198 -18.15 -13.70 11.10
C GLY A 198 -19.62 -13.31 11.32
N ALA A 199 -20.06 -12.15 10.80
CA ALA A 199 -21.46 -11.76 10.86
C ALA A 199 -22.30 -12.71 9.99
N ALA A 200 -23.04 -13.61 10.63
CA ALA A 200 -23.89 -14.60 9.99
C ALA A 200 -25.13 -13.95 9.34
N ILE A 201 -25.01 -13.39 8.14
CA ILE A 201 -26.14 -13.25 7.20
C ILE A 201 -25.63 -13.45 5.76
N PRO A 202 -26.11 -14.46 5.02
CA PRO A 202 -25.83 -14.60 3.60
C PRO A 202 -26.61 -13.52 2.85
N LEU A 203 -25.93 -12.61 2.14
CA LEU A 203 -26.59 -11.65 1.26
C LEU A 203 -26.28 -12.03 -0.17
N ASN A 204 -27.34 -12.44 -0.88
CA ASN A 204 -27.39 -12.84 -2.28
C ASN A 204 -26.45 -12.03 -3.17
N MET A 205 -25.69 -12.75 -4.00
CA MET A 205 -24.79 -12.20 -5.02
C MET A 205 -25.51 -11.72 -6.29
N GLU A 206 -26.81 -11.43 -6.25
CA GLU A 206 -27.59 -11.12 -7.47
C GLU A 206 -27.79 -9.62 -7.75
N ASP A 207 -27.53 -8.71 -6.81
CA ASP A 207 -27.81 -7.27 -7.03
C ASP A 207 -26.56 -6.41 -7.28
N VAL A 208 -25.50 -6.98 -7.88
CA VAL A 208 -24.41 -6.20 -8.47
C VAL A 208 -24.41 -6.45 -9.98
N SER A 209 -25.32 -5.75 -10.67
CA SER A 209 -25.27 -5.51 -12.13
C SER A 209 -25.58 -4.05 -12.44
#